data_AF-A0A7K6SPV7-F1
#
_entry.id   AF-A0A7K6SPV7-F1
#
_cell.length_a   1.000
_cell.length_b   1.000
_cell.length_c   1.000
_cell.angle_alpha   90.00
_cell.angle_beta   90.00
_cell.angle_gamma   90.00
#
_symmetry.space_group_name_H-M   'P 1'
#
loop_
_entity.id
_entity.type
_entity.pdbx_description
1 polymer ?
#
loop_
_entity_poly.entity_id
_entity_poly.type
_entity_poly.pdbx_seq_one_letter_code
_entity_poly.pdbx_strand_id
1 'polypeptide(L)'
;MVVAAREGMMTASPLTGSPVAIATAAQPGFLDGWLSRIPLPKWALIAVAVAVAVLLLLFLICIIRCCCGKKKPKKKERVSLRPISGFSTACLVQPEMEDLEQGAEQTGRGKLQYSLEYNFRVQELKVGVKQAAELKAMDSGGTSDPYVIVYLTSDVKKKYETKVYRKTLNPVFNETFTFQVPQAEVPESTLVMQIYDFNRFAKHDIIGEVRLPLASVSLQHVIEQWSDLVAASKVEEEQLGEICFSLRYVPSTGKLTVLILEAKKLKRMDSHGLSDPFVKVHLILNRKKWKKKTTSVKKNTLSPYFNEVFVFEVPFSQIQNVDVVISVWDHDKVTKNEPIGKLFLGCRATGNQLRHWSDMLSNPRRPLAQWHSLQPPDVVDKALGLKSHLKLPLPPR
;
A
#
# COMPACT_ATOMS: atom_id res chain seq x y z
N MET A 1 74.32 90.06 -41.18
CA MET A 1 75.55 90.52 -40.51
C MET A 1 75.79 89.56 -39.34
N VAL A 2 76.93 88.85 -39.38
CA VAL A 2 77.63 88.25 -38.23
C VAL A 2 77.02 86.97 -37.60
N VAL A 3 77.62 85.79 -37.88
CA VAL A 3 78.52 84.95 -37.00
C VAL A 3 77.69 84.09 -36.01
N ALA A 4 77.61 82.76 -36.13
CA ALA A 4 78.61 81.68 -35.97
C ALA A 4 78.81 81.19 -34.52
N ALA A 5 78.81 79.85 -34.38
CA ALA A 5 79.33 78.99 -33.29
C ALA A 5 78.66 79.14 -31.90
N ARG A 6 78.56 78.15 -31.00
CA ARG A 6 79.35 76.92 -30.77
C ARG A 6 78.64 76.01 -29.73
N GLU A 7 78.91 74.70 -29.86
CA GLU A 7 78.90 73.54 -28.94
C GLU A 7 78.30 73.58 -27.51
N GLY A 8 77.68 72.45 -27.08
CA GLY A 8 77.38 72.18 -25.66
C GLY A 8 76.56 70.91 -25.35
N MET A 9 77.22 69.74 -25.44
CA MET A 9 77.13 68.48 -24.66
C MET A 9 75.94 68.12 -23.71
N MET A 10 75.45 66.87 -23.90
CA MET A 10 74.92 65.86 -22.95
C MET A 10 73.66 66.12 -22.08
N THR A 11 72.61 65.32 -22.28
CA THR A 11 72.09 64.25 -21.39
C THR A 11 70.57 63.98 -21.59
N ALA A 12 70.17 62.76 -21.22
CA ALA A 12 68.82 62.26 -20.93
C ALA A 12 68.01 61.58 -22.07
N SER A 13 67.63 60.34 -21.76
CA SER A 13 66.93 59.34 -22.58
C SER A 13 65.48 59.73 -22.94
N PRO A 14 64.93 59.21 -24.05
CA PRO A 14 63.64 59.66 -24.57
C PRO A 14 62.44 58.82 -24.10
N LEU A 15 61.32 59.52 -23.96
CA LEU A 15 59.96 59.01 -23.82
C LEU A 15 59.46 58.40 -25.14
N THR A 16 58.68 57.33 -25.00
CA THR A 16 58.00 56.55 -26.04
C THR A 16 56.73 57.22 -26.57
N GLY A 17 56.49 57.10 -27.88
CA GLY A 17 55.20 57.39 -28.51
C GLY A 17 54.86 56.40 -29.65
N SER A 18 53.70 55.73 -29.49
CA SER A 18 52.75 55.23 -30.52
C SER A 18 53.22 54.09 -31.47
N PRO A 19 52.35 53.37 -32.24
CA PRO A 19 50.88 53.46 -32.42
C PRO A 19 50.08 52.12 -32.46
N VAL A 20 48.74 52.27 -32.49
CA VAL A 20 47.62 51.47 -33.07
C VAL A 20 47.90 50.11 -33.74
N ALA A 21 47.11 49.07 -33.36
CA ALA A 21 46.78 47.93 -34.22
C ALA A 21 45.38 47.29 -33.90
N ILE A 22 44.47 47.47 -34.86
CA ILE A 22 43.49 46.54 -35.46
C ILE A 22 42.74 45.53 -34.56
N ALA A 23 41.41 45.72 -34.52
CA ALA A 23 40.41 44.78 -34.02
C ALA A 23 40.31 43.50 -34.86
N THR A 24 40.20 42.35 -34.20
CA THR A 24 39.64 41.11 -34.76
C THR A 24 38.55 40.61 -33.81
N ALA A 25 37.31 40.61 -34.29
CA ALA A 25 36.16 40.15 -33.54
C ALA A 25 36.11 38.61 -33.49
N ALA A 26 36.07 38.05 -32.28
CA ALA A 26 35.59 36.70 -32.03
C ALA A 26 34.36 36.82 -31.10
N GLN A 27 33.22 36.33 -31.55
CA GLN A 27 31.95 36.35 -30.82
C GLN A 27 32.07 35.55 -29.50
N PRO A 28 31.75 36.13 -28.33
CA PRO A 28 31.70 35.35 -27.09
C PRO A 28 30.50 34.41 -27.13
N GLY A 29 30.76 33.15 -26.80
CA GLY A 29 29.80 32.05 -26.87
C GLY A 29 28.53 32.32 -26.07
N PHE A 30 27.41 31.91 -26.66
CA PHE A 30 26.03 31.95 -26.15
C PHE A 30 25.84 31.49 -24.68
N LEU A 31 26.81 30.79 -24.10
CA LEU A 31 26.75 30.27 -22.73
C LEU A 31 27.11 31.30 -21.65
N ASP A 32 27.90 32.34 -21.97
CA ASP A 32 28.38 33.30 -20.96
C ASP A 32 27.28 34.30 -20.51
N GLY A 33 26.27 34.52 -21.37
CA GLY A 33 25.12 35.37 -21.06
C GLY A 33 24.09 34.71 -20.14
N TRP A 34 24.05 33.37 -20.07
CA TRP A 34 23.05 32.65 -19.27
C TRP A 34 23.50 32.47 -17.81
N LEU A 35 24.81 32.29 -17.57
CA LEU A 35 25.35 32.05 -16.23
C LEU A 35 25.34 33.28 -15.30
N SER A 36 25.19 34.50 -15.84
CA SER A 36 25.25 35.74 -15.05
C SER A 36 23.91 36.15 -14.42
N ARG A 37 22.82 35.41 -14.66
CA ARG A 37 21.48 35.71 -14.12
C ARG A 37 21.10 34.97 -12.85
N ILE A 38 21.97 34.12 -12.31
CA ILE A 38 21.68 33.30 -11.12
C ILE A 38 22.64 33.75 -10.00
N PRO A 39 22.14 34.24 -8.85
CA PRO A 39 22.98 34.83 -7.80
C PRO A 39 23.59 33.74 -6.91
N LEU A 40 24.36 32.83 -7.51
CA LEU A 40 25.04 31.76 -6.79
C LEU A 40 26.55 31.81 -7.09
N PRO A 41 27.42 31.68 -6.07
CA PRO A 41 28.86 31.64 -6.27
C PRO A 41 29.24 30.48 -7.20
N LYS A 42 30.25 30.68 -8.05
CA LYS A 42 30.65 29.71 -9.10
C LYS A 42 30.87 28.28 -8.57
N TRP A 43 31.39 28.14 -7.35
CA TRP A 43 31.55 26.86 -6.67
C TRP A 43 30.22 26.11 -6.43
N ALA A 44 29.12 26.84 -6.15
CA ALA A 44 27.81 26.26 -5.94
C ALA A 44 27.18 25.76 -7.25
N LEU A 45 27.42 26.45 -8.37
CA LEU A 45 26.97 25.99 -9.69
C LEU A 45 27.71 24.70 -10.12
N ILE A 46 29.01 24.61 -9.83
CA ILE A 46 29.80 23.40 -10.06
C ILE A 46 29.29 22.26 -9.17
N ALA A 47 29.01 22.52 -7.89
CA ALA A 47 28.46 21.51 -6.98
C ALA A 47 27.09 20.99 -7.44
N VAL A 48 26.21 21.87 -7.92
CA VAL A 48 24.91 21.49 -8.49
C VAL A 48 25.10 20.68 -9.78
N ALA A 49 26.01 21.08 -10.66
CA ALA A 49 26.30 20.34 -11.89
C ALA A 49 26.83 18.92 -11.59
N VAL A 50 27.72 18.77 -10.60
CA VAL A 50 28.22 17.46 -10.14
C VAL A 50 27.09 16.63 -9.52
N ALA A 51 26.23 17.24 -8.70
CA ALA A 51 25.09 16.54 -8.10
C ALA A 51 24.09 16.05 -9.17
N VAL A 52 23.82 16.86 -10.20
CA VAL A 52 22.98 16.48 -11.34
C VAL A 52 23.64 15.36 -12.15
N ALA A 53 24.95 15.43 -12.39
CA ALA A 53 25.68 14.39 -13.10
C ALA A 53 25.65 13.04 -12.35
N VAL A 54 25.82 13.06 -11.02
CA VAL A 54 25.70 11.86 -10.17
C VAL A 54 24.27 11.30 -10.19
N LEU A 55 23.25 12.18 -10.14
CA LEU A 55 21.84 11.77 -10.25
C LEU A 55 21.53 11.12 -11.61
N LEU A 56 22.04 11.68 -12.71
CA LEU A 56 21.90 11.11 -14.04
C LEU A 56 22.62 9.77 -14.17
N LEU A 57 23.81 9.63 -13.56
CA LEU A 57 24.57 8.38 -13.55
C LEU A 57 23.82 7.29 -12.76
N LEU A 58 23.24 7.62 -11.61
CA LEU A 58 22.40 6.72 -10.82
C LEU A 58 21.12 6.34 -11.58
N PHE A 59 20.50 7.29 -12.28
CA PHE A 59 19.33 7.02 -13.12
C PHE A 59 19.66 6.10 -14.30
N LEU A 60 20.82 6.28 -14.94
CA LEU A 60 21.34 5.38 -15.99
C LEU A 60 21.62 3.97 -15.44
N ILE A 61 22.23 3.84 -14.26
CA ILE A 61 22.45 2.54 -13.60
C ILE A 61 21.11 1.86 -13.27
N CYS A 62 20.11 2.62 -12.81
CA CYS A 62 18.75 2.13 -12.57
C CYS A 62 18.07 1.66 -13.86
N ILE A 63 18.20 2.41 -14.97
CA ILE A 63 17.67 1.99 -16.27
C ILE A 63 18.38 0.72 -16.75
N ILE A 64 19.70 0.62 -16.63
CA ILE A 64 20.46 -0.57 -17.03
C ILE A 64 20.05 -1.79 -16.18
N ARG A 65 19.86 -1.63 -14.87
CA ARG A 65 19.35 -2.71 -14.00
C ARG A 65 17.88 -3.08 -14.31
N CYS A 66 17.03 -2.11 -14.63
CA CYS A 66 15.64 -2.36 -15.02
C CYS A 66 15.51 -3.00 -16.42
N CYS A 67 16.37 -2.64 -17.36
CA CYS A 67 16.35 -3.14 -18.74
C CYS A 67 17.08 -4.49 -18.89
N CYS A 68 18.13 -4.75 -18.09
CA CYS A 68 18.79 -6.07 -18.04
C CYS A 68 18.09 -7.05 -17.08
N GLY A 69 17.12 -6.58 -16.29
CA GLY A 69 16.39 -7.35 -15.30
C GLY A 69 15.17 -8.14 -15.81
N LYS A 70 15.01 -8.38 -17.12
CA LYS A 70 14.01 -9.34 -17.65
C LYS A 70 14.43 -9.98 -18.98
N LYS A 71 15.26 -11.01 -18.92
CA LYS A 71 15.21 -12.14 -19.88
C LYS A 71 15.48 -13.46 -19.15
N LYS A 72 14.42 -14.15 -18.72
CA LYS A 72 14.50 -15.59 -18.47
C LYS A 72 14.56 -16.30 -19.83
N PRO A 73 15.50 -17.22 -20.09
CA PRO A 73 15.49 -18.01 -21.32
C PRO A 73 14.31 -18.99 -21.30
N LYS A 74 13.44 -18.90 -22.31
CA LYS A 74 12.42 -19.94 -22.59
C LYS A 74 13.14 -21.23 -23.01
N LYS A 75 13.07 -22.27 -22.18
CA LYS A 75 13.46 -23.64 -22.57
C LYS A 75 12.49 -24.11 -23.66
N LYS A 76 13.01 -24.35 -24.87
CA LYS A 76 12.27 -25.00 -25.96
C LYS A 76 12.21 -26.49 -25.65
N GLU A 77 11.03 -26.99 -25.32
CA GLU A 77 10.77 -28.41 -25.24
C GLU A 77 10.48 -28.92 -26.66
N ARG A 78 11.30 -29.87 -27.14
CA ARG A 78 11.10 -30.54 -28.43
C ARG A 78 10.04 -31.62 -28.22
N VAL A 79 8.87 -31.42 -28.82
CA VAL A 79 7.88 -32.50 -29.03
C VAL A 79 8.45 -33.46 -30.07
N SER A 80 8.73 -34.70 -29.66
CA SER A 80 8.96 -35.81 -30.58
C SER A 80 7.62 -36.50 -30.81
N LEU A 81 7.09 -36.39 -32.03
CA LEU A 81 5.91 -37.13 -32.46
C LEU A 81 6.34 -38.56 -32.83
N ARG A 82 5.70 -39.57 -32.23
CA ARG A 82 5.61 -40.93 -32.79
C ARG A 82 4.15 -41.25 -33.08
N PRO A 83 3.86 -41.99 -34.17
CA PRO A 83 2.51 -42.12 -34.72
C PRO A 83 1.67 -43.15 -33.97
N ILE A 84 0.36 -42.95 -34.09
CA ILE A 84 -0.73 -43.76 -33.56
C ILE A 84 -0.90 -45.06 -34.38
N SER A 85 -1.01 -46.18 -33.68
CA SER A 85 -1.85 -47.33 -34.06
C SER A 85 -2.57 -47.74 -32.77
N GLY A 86 -3.86 -47.47 -32.56
CA GLY A 86 -4.95 -48.12 -33.25
C GLY A 86 -5.25 -49.45 -32.56
N PHE A 87 -6.19 -49.47 -31.61
CA PHE A 87 -7.28 -50.47 -31.54
C PHE A 87 -8.31 -50.10 -30.47
N SER A 88 -9.56 -50.29 -30.86
CA SER A 88 -10.78 -50.12 -30.08
C SER A 88 -10.99 -51.32 -29.15
N THR A 89 -11.45 -51.09 -27.91
CA THR A 89 -12.53 -51.86 -27.30
C THR A 89 -13.04 -51.16 -26.04
N ALA A 90 -14.36 -51.04 -25.95
CA ALA A 90 -15.11 -50.54 -24.81
C ALA A 90 -15.05 -51.51 -23.62
N CYS A 91 -14.96 -50.99 -22.39
CA CYS A 91 -15.67 -51.57 -21.25
C CYS A 91 -15.74 -50.57 -20.09
N LEU A 92 -16.93 -50.48 -19.50
CA LEU A 92 -17.31 -49.68 -18.34
C LEU A 92 -16.85 -50.36 -17.04
N VAL A 93 -16.01 -49.74 -16.20
CA VAL A 93 -15.99 -49.97 -14.73
C VAL A 93 -15.37 -48.76 -14.02
N GLN A 94 -16.16 -48.17 -13.10
CA GLN A 94 -15.90 -47.33 -11.90
C GLN A 94 -14.55 -46.58 -11.71
N PRO A 95 -14.56 -45.31 -11.25
CA PRO A 95 -13.34 -44.65 -10.80
C PRO A 95 -13.02 -45.08 -9.36
N GLU A 96 -12.01 -45.91 -9.22
CA GLU A 96 -11.25 -46.09 -7.98
C GLU A 96 -10.33 -44.87 -7.81
N MET A 97 -10.36 -44.31 -6.60
CA MET A 97 -9.67 -43.07 -6.22
C MET A 97 -8.19 -43.37 -5.99
N GLU A 98 -7.35 -43.19 -7.00
CA GLU A 98 -5.90 -43.14 -6.83
C GLU A 98 -5.46 -41.69 -6.67
N ASP A 99 -5.02 -41.37 -5.44
CA ASP A 99 -4.31 -40.16 -5.06
C ASP A 99 -3.06 -39.98 -5.94
N LEU A 100 -3.22 -39.24 -7.03
CA LEU A 100 -2.09 -38.64 -7.73
C LEU A 100 -1.57 -37.49 -6.86
N GLU A 101 -0.66 -37.83 -5.95
CA GLU A 101 0.33 -36.90 -5.43
C GLU A 101 1.11 -36.31 -6.61
N GLN A 102 0.59 -35.21 -7.15
CA GLN A 102 1.37 -34.30 -7.97
C GLN A 102 2.38 -33.65 -7.03
N GLY A 103 3.59 -34.20 -7.05
CA GLY A 103 4.78 -33.60 -6.48
C GLY A 103 5.02 -32.20 -7.07
N ALA A 104 4.37 -31.20 -6.48
CA ALA A 104 4.89 -29.86 -6.49
C ALA A 104 6.11 -29.86 -5.57
N GLU A 105 7.28 -29.50 -6.09
CA GLU A 105 8.41 -29.09 -5.24
C GLU A 105 7.93 -27.90 -4.37
N GLN A 106 7.37 -28.21 -3.20
CA GLN A 106 7.17 -27.24 -2.15
C GLN A 106 8.54 -26.93 -1.59
N THR A 107 9.25 -25.99 -2.21
CA THR A 107 10.35 -25.31 -1.51
C THR A 107 9.72 -24.64 -0.30
N GLY A 108 9.85 -25.26 0.88
CA GLY A 108 9.30 -24.76 2.14
C GLY A 108 9.72 -23.31 2.37
N ARG A 109 8.87 -22.52 3.02
CA ARG A 109 9.17 -21.10 3.32
C ARG A 109 9.98 -20.93 4.62
N GLY A 110 10.39 -22.06 5.21
CA GLY A 110 11.02 -22.15 6.53
C GLY A 110 10.03 -22.45 7.64
N LYS A 111 10.53 -22.42 8.87
CA LYS A 111 9.78 -22.70 10.10
C LYS A 111 10.04 -21.62 11.12
N LEU A 112 9.08 -21.37 12.00
CA LEU A 112 9.19 -20.42 13.11
C LEU A 112 8.94 -21.16 14.44
N GLN A 113 9.87 -20.99 15.39
CA GLN A 113 9.71 -21.42 16.77
C GLN A 113 9.19 -20.25 17.61
N TYR A 114 8.08 -20.49 18.31
CA TYR A 114 7.46 -19.50 19.17
C TYR A 114 7.02 -20.13 20.49
N SER A 115 6.79 -19.28 21.49
CA SER A 115 6.20 -19.66 22.77
C SER A 115 4.99 -18.81 23.13
N LEU A 116 4.02 -19.40 23.81
CA LEU A 116 2.79 -18.74 24.26
C LEU A 116 2.52 -19.05 25.72
N GLU A 117 2.22 -18.01 26.49
CA GLU A 117 1.83 -18.11 27.89
C GLU A 117 0.69 -17.11 28.13
N TYR A 118 -0.46 -17.59 28.62
CA TYR A 118 -1.56 -16.73 29.00
C TYR A 118 -1.70 -16.66 30.51
N ASN A 119 -1.67 -15.46 31.07
CA ASN A 119 -1.89 -15.23 32.48
C ASN A 119 -3.35 -14.82 32.74
N PHE A 120 -4.16 -15.77 33.22
CA PHE A 120 -5.57 -15.58 33.51
C PHE A 120 -5.86 -14.52 34.58
N ARG A 121 -4.93 -14.25 35.50
CA ARG A 121 -5.15 -13.27 36.59
C ARG A 121 -5.06 -11.83 36.11
N VAL A 122 -4.11 -11.56 35.21
CA VAL A 122 -3.88 -10.21 34.65
C VAL A 122 -4.45 -10.06 33.24
N GLN A 123 -5.05 -11.11 32.67
CA GLN A 123 -5.63 -11.15 31.31
C GLN A 123 -4.61 -10.76 30.23
N GLU A 124 -3.41 -11.34 30.34
CA GLU A 124 -2.26 -11.00 29.50
C GLU A 124 -1.77 -12.23 28.71
N LEU A 125 -1.64 -12.08 27.40
CA LEU A 125 -0.99 -13.06 26.51
C LEU A 125 0.45 -12.64 26.23
N LYS A 126 1.41 -13.46 26.68
CA LYS A 126 2.82 -13.35 26.34
C LYS A 126 3.14 -14.22 25.14
N VAL A 127 3.75 -13.61 24.13
CA VAL A 127 4.16 -14.24 22.88
C VAL A 127 5.67 -14.13 22.75
N GLY A 128 6.37 -15.25 22.82
CA GLY A 128 7.81 -15.32 22.60
C GLY A 128 8.10 -15.70 21.15
N VAL A 129 8.85 -14.87 20.43
CA VAL A 129 9.41 -15.18 19.12
C VAL A 129 10.86 -15.62 19.35
N LYS A 130 11.14 -16.93 19.22
CA LYS A 130 12.45 -17.49 19.58
C LYS A 130 13.41 -17.47 18.41
N GLN A 131 13.15 -18.27 17.40
CA GLN A 131 14.04 -18.41 16.24
C GLN A 131 13.25 -18.88 15.02
N ALA A 132 13.80 -18.64 13.84
CA ALA A 132 13.30 -19.24 12.60
C ALA A 132 14.40 -20.08 11.96
N ALA A 133 14.00 -21.06 11.17
CA ALA A 133 14.89 -21.97 10.47
C ALA A 133 14.50 -22.10 9.00
N GLU A 134 15.49 -22.31 8.14
CA GLU A 134 15.30 -22.62 6.71
C GLU A 134 14.44 -21.59 5.97
N LEU A 135 14.57 -20.30 6.32
CA LEU A 135 13.80 -19.25 5.67
C LEU A 135 14.11 -19.19 4.16
N LYS A 136 13.10 -18.83 3.39
CA LYS A 136 13.27 -18.59 1.95
C LYS A 136 14.14 -17.35 1.73
N ALA A 137 15.21 -17.50 0.96
CA ALA A 137 16.05 -16.39 0.50
C ALA A 137 15.28 -15.48 -0.47
N MET A 138 15.15 -14.21 -0.11
CA MET A 138 14.46 -13.19 -0.90
C MET A 138 15.44 -12.22 -1.58
N ASP A 139 16.64 -12.04 -1.02
CA ASP A 139 17.68 -11.20 -1.62
C ASP A 139 18.40 -11.89 -2.77
N SER A 140 18.87 -11.08 -3.72
CA SER A 140 19.77 -11.54 -4.80
C SER A 140 21.07 -12.20 -4.31
N GLY A 141 21.44 -12.00 -3.05
CA GLY A 141 22.60 -12.62 -2.41
C GLY A 141 22.36 -14.04 -1.89
N GLY A 142 21.17 -14.61 -2.07
CA GLY A 142 20.83 -15.94 -1.53
C GLY A 142 20.60 -15.95 -0.02
N THR A 143 20.41 -14.79 0.60
CA THR A 143 20.08 -14.62 2.01
C THR A 143 18.79 -13.80 2.16
N SER A 144 18.41 -13.52 3.39
CA SER A 144 17.40 -12.52 3.73
C SER A 144 17.84 -11.72 4.95
N ASP A 145 17.20 -10.58 5.16
CA ASP A 145 17.31 -9.75 6.35
C ASP A 145 16.01 -9.88 7.21
N PRO A 146 15.76 -11.05 7.85
CA PRO A 146 14.48 -11.32 8.47
C PRO A 146 14.18 -10.52 9.74
N TYR A 147 12.92 -10.12 9.88
CA TYR A 147 12.30 -9.67 11.13
C TYR A 147 10.84 -10.12 11.19
N VAL A 148 10.27 -10.22 12.39
CA VAL A 148 8.91 -10.71 12.61
C VAL A 148 8.02 -9.59 13.11
N ILE A 149 6.85 -9.45 12.48
CA ILE A 149 5.76 -8.61 12.96
C ILE A 149 4.73 -9.49 13.64
N VAL A 150 4.36 -9.16 14.88
CA VAL A 150 3.41 -9.90 15.70
C VAL A 150 2.22 -9.01 16.04
N TYR A 151 1.01 -9.50 15.80
CA TYR A 151 -0.24 -8.81 16.14
C TYR A 151 -1.39 -9.79 16.34
N LEU A 152 -2.47 -9.30 16.94
CA LEU A 152 -3.72 -10.04 17.09
C LEU A 152 -4.76 -9.51 16.10
N THR A 153 -5.60 -10.39 15.55
CA THR A 153 -6.69 -9.97 14.65
C THR A 153 -7.76 -9.12 15.34
N SER A 154 -7.90 -9.24 16.66
CA SER A 154 -8.78 -8.41 17.50
C SER A 154 -8.26 -6.98 17.67
N ASP A 155 -6.93 -6.78 17.65
CA ASP A 155 -6.29 -5.47 17.74
C ASP A 155 -5.17 -5.33 16.70
N VAL A 156 -5.58 -5.12 15.45
CA VAL A 156 -4.65 -4.91 14.33
C VAL A 156 -3.85 -3.61 14.42
N LYS A 157 -4.24 -2.66 15.30
CA LYS A 157 -3.50 -1.41 15.49
C LYS A 157 -2.23 -1.66 16.31
N LYS A 158 -2.29 -2.58 17.27
CA LYS A 158 -1.16 -2.93 18.15
C LYS A 158 -0.27 -4.00 17.52
N LYS A 159 0.77 -3.54 16.81
CA LYS A 159 1.79 -4.39 16.19
C LYS A 159 3.10 -4.28 16.95
N TYR A 160 3.75 -5.40 17.14
CA TYR A 160 5.12 -5.49 17.65
C TYR A 160 6.05 -5.98 16.56
N GLU A 161 7.27 -5.47 16.54
CA GLU A 161 8.29 -5.85 15.56
C GLU A 161 9.54 -6.30 16.29
N THR A 162 10.14 -7.40 15.85
CA THR A 162 11.46 -7.82 16.32
C THR A 162 12.55 -6.97 15.69
N LYS A 163 13.77 -7.10 16.21
CA LYS A 163 14.97 -6.61 15.54
C LYS A 163 15.15 -7.30 14.19
N VAL A 164 15.80 -6.57 13.28
CA VAL A 164 16.20 -7.06 11.96
C VAL A 164 17.55 -7.75 12.07
N TYR A 165 17.63 -8.99 11.60
CA TYR A 165 18.86 -9.76 11.53
C TYR A 165 19.33 -9.80 10.09
N ARG A 166 20.59 -9.44 9.82
CA ARG A 166 21.07 -9.32 8.44
C ARG A 166 21.66 -10.61 7.90
N LYS A 167 21.39 -10.88 6.62
CA LYS A 167 21.97 -11.94 5.80
C LYS A 167 21.93 -13.31 6.47
N THR A 168 20.78 -13.68 7.01
CA THR A 168 20.57 -14.95 7.69
C THR A 168 19.25 -15.60 7.30
N LEU A 169 19.27 -16.92 7.11
CA LEU A 169 18.06 -17.74 6.92
C LEU A 169 17.65 -18.48 8.19
N ASN A 170 18.45 -18.36 9.27
CA ASN A 170 18.21 -18.99 10.56
C ASN A 170 18.38 -17.96 11.70
N PRO A 171 17.54 -16.90 11.75
CA PRO A 171 17.67 -15.87 12.77
C PRO A 171 17.24 -16.39 14.15
N VAL A 172 17.94 -15.95 15.19
CA VAL A 172 17.59 -16.17 16.60
C VAL A 172 17.18 -14.83 17.21
N PHE A 173 15.88 -14.63 17.40
CA PHE A 173 15.28 -13.38 17.88
C PHE A 173 15.30 -13.32 19.42
N ASN A 174 14.76 -14.34 20.08
CA ASN A 174 14.55 -14.40 21.54
C ASN A 174 13.88 -13.13 22.11
N GLU A 175 12.82 -12.67 21.47
CA GLU A 175 12.05 -11.50 21.88
C GLU A 175 10.68 -11.92 22.41
N THR A 176 10.17 -11.24 23.43
CA THR A 176 8.85 -11.53 24.02
C THR A 176 7.98 -10.29 24.00
N PHE A 177 6.74 -10.45 23.57
CA PHE A 177 5.75 -9.40 23.43
C PHE A 177 4.52 -9.71 24.29
N THR A 178 3.89 -8.65 24.80
CA THR A 178 2.77 -8.74 25.74
C THR A 178 1.53 -8.09 25.14
N PHE A 179 0.44 -8.85 25.07
CA PHE A 179 -0.87 -8.38 24.66
C PHE A 179 -1.85 -8.43 25.83
N GLN A 180 -2.62 -7.36 26.01
CA GLN A 180 -3.72 -7.33 26.97
C GLN A 180 -4.95 -7.87 26.24
N VAL A 181 -5.41 -9.06 26.61
CA VAL A 181 -6.50 -9.77 25.90
C VAL A 181 -7.48 -10.30 26.94
N PRO A 182 -8.67 -9.68 27.09
CA PRO A 182 -9.70 -10.18 27.96
C PRO A 182 -10.08 -11.62 27.61
N GLN A 183 -10.36 -12.45 28.61
CA GLN A 183 -10.67 -13.88 28.41
C GLN A 183 -11.85 -14.11 27.44
N ALA A 184 -12.82 -13.19 27.41
CA ALA A 184 -13.96 -13.26 26.49
C ALA A 184 -13.57 -13.08 25.01
N GLU A 185 -12.46 -12.40 24.73
CA GLU A 185 -12.01 -12.10 23.36
C GLU A 185 -11.02 -13.15 22.82
N VAL A 186 -10.47 -13.99 23.70
CA VAL A 186 -9.52 -15.05 23.32
C VAL A 186 -10.07 -15.96 22.23
N PRO A 187 -11.32 -16.48 22.28
CA PRO A 187 -11.84 -17.38 21.25
C PRO A 187 -12.02 -16.71 19.87
N GLU A 188 -12.23 -15.40 19.83
CA GLU A 188 -12.41 -14.64 18.59
C GLU A 188 -11.08 -14.12 18.01
N SER A 189 -10.01 -14.23 18.79
CA SER A 189 -8.70 -13.70 18.46
C SER A 189 -7.82 -14.75 17.77
N THR A 190 -7.11 -14.32 16.72
CA THR A 190 -6.07 -15.10 16.06
C THR A 190 -4.75 -14.35 16.21
N LEU A 191 -3.73 -15.04 16.69
CA LEU A 191 -2.36 -14.54 16.72
C LEU A 191 -1.74 -14.70 15.33
N VAL A 192 -1.19 -13.61 14.80
CA VAL A 192 -0.51 -13.62 13.51
C VAL A 192 0.94 -13.19 13.71
N MET A 193 1.86 -14.04 13.24
CA MET A 193 3.30 -13.78 13.23
C MET A 193 3.76 -13.82 11.76
N GLN A 194 4.12 -12.66 11.22
CA GLN A 194 4.55 -12.51 9.83
C GLN A 194 6.04 -12.25 9.76
N ILE A 195 6.76 -13.02 8.96
CA ILE A 195 8.19 -12.83 8.73
C ILE A 195 8.39 -12.03 7.45
N TYR A 196 9.07 -10.90 7.59
CA TYR A 196 9.42 -9.98 6.51
C TYR A 196 10.92 -9.98 6.26
N ASP A 197 11.27 -9.74 5.01
CA ASP A 197 12.60 -9.45 4.53
C ASP A 197 12.80 -7.92 4.47
N PHE A 198 13.71 -7.40 5.27
CA PHE A 198 13.96 -5.97 5.34
C PHE A 198 14.71 -5.47 4.10
N ASN A 199 14.14 -4.46 3.44
CA ASN A 199 14.71 -3.87 2.23
C ASN A 199 14.99 -2.37 2.45
N ARG A 200 16.26 -1.95 2.34
CA ARG A 200 16.65 -0.54 2.59
C ARG A 200 16.06 0.46 1.58
N PHE A 201 15.85 0.03 0.34
CA PHE A 201 15.47 0.91 -0.78
C PHE A 201 14.20 0.46 -1.51
N ALA A 202 13.55 -0.59 -1.02
CA ALA A 202 12.35 -1.17 -1.63
C ALA A 202 11.33 -1.52 -0.55
N LYS A 203 10.12 -1.88 -0.96
CA LYS A 203 9.13 -2.41 -0.02
C LYS A 203 9.64 -3.74 0.55
N HIS A 204 9.41 -3.97 1.83
CA HIS A 204 9.78 -5.22 2.49
C HIS A 204 8.94 -6.37 1.93
N ASP A 205 9.58 -7.50 1.68
CA ASP A 205 8.94 -8.67 1.10
C ASP A 205 8.49 -9.64 2.19
N ILE A 206 7.29 -10.23 2.04
CA ILE A 206 6.81 -11.21 3.02
C ILE A 206 7.37 -12.58 2.66
N ILE A 207 8.13 -13.17 3.59
CA ILE A 207 8.68 -14.53 3.48
C ILE A 207 7.56 -15.53 3.74
N GLY A 208 6.83 -15.37 4.83
CA GLY A 208 5.70 -16.24 5.21
C GLY A 208 5.03 -15.78 6.50
N GLU A 209 3.97 -16.48 6.90
CA GLU A 209 3.24 -16.21 8.13
C GLU A 209 2.85 -17.49 8.87
N VAL A 210 2.69 -17.36 10.18
CA VAL A 210 2.02 -18.32 11.06
C VAL A 210 0.76 -17.66 11.60
N ARG A 211 -0.39 -18.30 11.38
CA ARG A 211 -1.68 -17.91 11.95
C ARG A 211 -2.10 -18.93 12.98
N LEU A 212 -2.43 -18.48 14.18
CA LEU A 212 -2.80 -19.35 15.28
C LEU A 212 -4.12 -18.87 15.92
N PRO A 213 -5.26 -19.50 15.58
CA PRO A 213 -6.53 -19.21 16.23
C PRO A 213 -6.46 -19.59 17.70
N LEU A 214 -6.56 -18.60 18.61
CA LEU A 214 -6.35 -18.85 20.04
C LEU A 214 -7.44 -19.75 20.64
N ALA A 215 -8.62 -19.84 20.01
CA ALA A 215 -9.67 -20.79 20.37
C ALA A 215 -9.23 -22.26 20.28
N SER A 216 -8.32 -22.57 19.36
CA SER A 216 -7.83 -23.94 19.14
C SER A 216 -6.65 -24.32 20.01
N VAL A 217 -6.17 -23.39 20.84
CA VAL A 217 -4.92 -23.51 21.59
C VAL A 217 -5.20 -23.65 23.08
N SER A 218 -4.62 -24.68 23.70
CA SER A 218 -4.73 -24.90 25.14
C SER A 218 -3.82 -23.96 25.93
N LEU A 219 -4.29 -22.72 26.18
CA LEU A 219 -3.55 -21.68 26.91
C LEU A 219 -3.35 -21.94 28.42
N GLN A 220 -3.70 -23.13 28.91
CA GLN A 220 -3.51 -23.53 30.31
C GLN A 220 -2.05 -23.79 30.67
N HIS A 221 -1.22 -24.13 29.68
CA HIS A 221 0.20 -24.42 29.84
C HIS A 221 1.02 -23.53 28.92
N VAL A 222 2.30 -23.33 29.26
CA VAL A 222 3.25 -22.67 28.36
C VAL A 222 3.44 -23.57 27.15
N ILE A 223 3.11 -23.05 25.97
CA ILE A 223 3.30 -23.76 24.71
C ILE A 223 4.61 -23.28 24.11
N GLU A 224 5.39 -24.21 23.59
CA GLU A 224 6.57 -23.92 22.79
C GLU A 224 6.66 -24.94 21.67
N GLN A 225 6.58 -24.48 20.42
CA GLN A 225 6.59 -25.38 19.27
C GLN A 225 7.10 -24.71 18.01
N TRP A 226 7.47 -25.55 17.05
CA TRP A 226 7.76 -25.16 15.68
C TRP A 226 6.48 -25.16 14.84
N SER A 227 6.36 -24.19 13.94
CA SER A 227 5.30 -24.15 12.94
C SER A 227 5.88 -23.79 11.57
N ASP A 228 5.41 -24.48 10.55
CA ASP A 228 5.81 -24.24 9.17
C ASP A 228 5.22 -22.93 8.66
N LEU A 229 6.01 -22.17 7.90
CA LEU A 229 5.59 -20.89 7.36
C LEU A 229 4.70 -21.09 6.13
N VAL A 230 3.51 -20.50 6.19
CA VAL A 230 2.57 -20.51 5.07
C VAL A 230 2.79 -19.26 4.20
N ALA A 231 2.42 -19.34 2.93
CA ALA A 231 2.37 -18.16 2.08
C ALA A 231 1.40 -17.13 2.68
N ALA A 232 1.91 -15.95 3.01
CA ALA A 232 1.05 -14.90 3.52
C ALA A 232 -0.05 -14.57 2.51
N SER A 233 -1.31 -14.63 2.96
CA SER A 233 -2.43 -14.15 2.17
C SER A 233 -2.15 -12.68 1.87
N LYS A 234 -2.03 -12.31 0.58
CA LYS A 234 -1.68 -10.95 0.12
C LYS A 234 -2.65 -9.85 0.54
N VAL A 235 -3.68 -10.19 1.31
CA VAL A 235 -4.78 -9.34 1.67
C VAL A 235 -5.22 -9.79 3.05
N GLU A 236 -4.57 -9.28 4.10
CA GLU A 236 -5.40 -8.83 5.22
C GLU A 236 -6.15 -7.62 4.70
N GLU A 237 -7.21 -7.86 3.92
CA GLU A 237 -8.37 -6.98 4.02
C GLU A 237 -8.72 -7.12 5.49
N GLU A 238 -8.31 -6.11 6.28
CA GLU A 238 -8.91 -5.90 7.59
C GLU A 238 -10.39 -6.19 7.37
N GLN A 239 -10.95 -7.18 8.05
CA GLN A 239 -12.32 -7.58 7.78
C GLN A 239 -13.22 -6.48 8.38
N LEU A 240 -13.37 -5.38 7.64
CA LEU A 240 -14.06 -4.17 8.07
C LEU A 240 -15.58 -4.39 8.15
N GLY A 241 -16.04 -5.50 7.58
CA GLY A 241 -17.42 -5.95 7.53
C GLY A 241 -18.04 -5.79 6.15
N GLU A 242 -19.31 -6.11 6.08
CA GLU A 242 -20.11 -6.03 4.86
C GLU A 242 -21.34 -5.15 5.10
N ILE A 243 -21.76 -4.41 4.08
CA ILE A 243 -22.95 -3.56 4.11
C ILE A 243 -23.88 -3.93 2.96
N CYS A 244 -25.18 -4.00 3.27
CA CYS A 244 -26.26 -4.20 2.32
C CYS A 244 -27.00 -2.89 2.10
N PHE A 245 -27.16 -2.50 0.85
CA PHE A 245 -27.95 -1.33 0.49
C PHE A 245 -28.59 -1.54 -0.88
N SER A 246 -29.69 -0.83 -1.11
CA SER A 246 -30.36 -0.79 -2.39
C SER A 246 -30.14 0.51 -3.14
N LEU A 247 -29.94 0.39 -4.45
CA LEU A 247 -29.93 1.50 -5.39
C LEU A 247 -31.12 1.45 -6.34
N ARG A 248 -31.67 2.62 -6.64
CA ARG A 248 -32.71 2.81 -7.65
C ARG A 248 -32.53 4.15 -8.34
N TYR A 249 -32.52 4.15 -9.67
CA TYR A 249 -32.47 5.39 -10.44
C TYR A 249 -33.70 5.52 -11.36
N VAL A 250 -34.25 6.74 -11.43
CA VAL A 250 -35.37 7.10 -12.32
C VAL A 250 -34.92 8.23 -13.25
N PRO A 251 -34.53 7.91 -14.50
CA PRO A 251 -33.99 8.90 -15.43
C PRO A 251 -34.93 10.08 -15.71
N SER A 252 -36.25 9.81 -15.83
CA SER A 252 -37.25 10.84 -16.15
C SER A 252 -37.38 11.96 -15.11
N THR A 253 -37.02 11.68 -13.86
CA THR A 253 -37.08 12.66 -12.76
C THR A 253 -35.69 13.00 -12.21
N GLY A 254 -34.64 12.36 -12.73
CA GLY A 254 -33.29 12.45 -12.17
C GLY A 254 -33.19 12.01 -10.71
N LYS A 255 -34.08 11.14 -10.21
CA LYS A 255 -34.08 10.72 -8.80
C LYS A 255 -33.24 9.47 -8.61
N LEU A 256 -32.18 9.60 -7.81
CA LEU A 256 -31.36 8.51 -7.30
C LEU A 256 -31.76 8.24 -5.84
N THR A 257 -32.28 7.04 -5.59
CA THR A 257 -32.65 6.57 -4.25
C THR A 257 -31.61 5.56 -3.77
N VAL A 258 -31.07 5.81 -2.58
CA VAL A 258 -30.15 4.93 -1.86
C VAL A 258 -30.82 4.50 -0.57
N LEU A 259 -31.13 3.22 -0.41
CA LEU A 259 -31.70 2.66 0.81
C LEU A 259 -30.61 1.88 1.54
N ILE A 260 -30.20 2.37 2.72
CA ILE A 260 -29.26 1.65 3.58
C ILE A 260 -30.06 0.63 4.40
N LEU A 261 -29.83 -0.66 4.17
CA LEU A 261 -30.58 -1.74 4.82
C LEU A 261 -29.91 -2.11 6.15
N GLU A 262 -28.78 -2.79 6.07
CA GLU A 262 -28.08 -3.34 7.24
C GLU A 262 -26.60 -3.54 6.95
N ALA A 263 -25.81 -3.75 8.01
CA ALA A 263 -24.44 -4.21 7.91
C ALA A 263 -24.21 -5.40 8.84
N LYS A 264 -23.17 -6.19 8.59
CA LYS A 264 -22.81 -7.34 9.42
C LYS A 264 -21.30 -7.50 9.50
N LYS A 265 -20.85 -8.15 10.57
CA LYS A 265 -19.44 -8.45 10.84
C LYS A 265 -18.56 -7.18 10.77
N LEU A 266 -19.09 -6.05 11.23
CA LEU A 266 -18.32 -4.81 11.29
C LEU A 266 -17.11 -4.99 12.22
N LYS A 267 -16.01 -4.33 11.89
CA LYS A 267 -14.83 -4.28 12.76
C LYS A 267 -15.18 -3.55 14.06
N ARG A 268 -14.79 -4.14 15.18
CA ARG A 268 -14.89 -3.53 16.51
C ARG A 268 -13.91 -2.37 16.62
N MET A 269 -14.40 -1.23 17.07
CA MET A 269 -13.62 0.01 17.18
C MET A 269 -13.46 0.48 18.63
N ASP A 270 -14.41 0.15 19.52
CA ASP A 270 -14.37 0.53 20.93
C ASP A 270 -13.61 -0.47 21.81
N SER A 271 -12.76 0.05 22.70
CA SER A 271 -12.08 -0.77 23.73
C SER A 271 -13.06 -1.33 24.78
N HIS A 272 -14.12 -0.59 25.11
CA HIS A 272 -15.11 -0.96 26.13
C HIS A 272 -16.51 -1.04 25.52
N GLY A 273 -16.78 -2.07 24.72
CA GLY A 273 -18.03 -2.25 23.97
C GLY A 273 -17.77 -2.70 22.54
N LEU A 274 -18.81 -2.88 21.73
CA LEU A 274 -18.68 -3.25 20.32
C LEU A 274 -18.32 -2.03 19.46
N SER A 275 -19.32 -1.42 18.84
CA SER A 275 -19.23 -0.16 18.08
C SER A 275 -20.61 0.46 18.07
N ASP A 276 -20.68 1.77 17.85
CA ASP A 276 -21.87 2.57 17.66
C ASP A 276 -22.01 2.98 16.17
N PRO A 277 -22.27 2.04 15.23
CA PRO A 277 -22.17 2.32 13.81
C PRO A 277 -23.25 3.26 13.26
N PHE A 278 -22.83 4.12 12.33
CA PHE A 278 -23.69 4.91 11.47
C PHE A 278 -23.09 5.08 10.07
N VAL A 279 -23.94 5.33 9.08
CA VAL A 279 -23.54 5.37 7.66
C VAL A 279 -23.63 6.79 7.13
N LYS A 280 -22.59 7.25 6.45
CA LYS A 280 -22.58 8.50 5.68
C LYS A 280 -22.59 8.17 4.19
N VAL A 281 -23.60 8.68 3.48
CA VAL A 281 -23.73 8.61 2.02
C VAL A 281 -23.34 9.96 1.43
N HIS A 282 -22.26 9.99 0.67
CA HIS A 282 -21.78 11.18 -0.03
C HIS A 282 -21.91 11.01 -1.54
N LEU A 283 -22.46 12.02 -2.21
CA LEU A 283 -22.35 12.16 -3.65
C LEU A 283 -21.12 12.99 -3.99
N ILE A 284 -20.32 12.49 -4.90
CA ILE A 284 -19.18 13.17 -5.47
C ILE A 284 -19.48 13.37 -6.95
N LEU A 285 -19.40 14.61 -7.41
CA LEU A 285 -19.55 14.98 -8.82
C LEU A 285 -18.23 15.58 -9.28
N ASN A 286 -17.64 15.05 -10.36
CA ASN A 286 -16.38 15.55 -10.90
C ASN A 286 -15.26 15.66 -9.85
N ARG A 287 -15.14 14.64 -8.97
CA ARG A 287 -14.18 14.57 -7.85
C ARG A 287 -14.35 15.66 -6.77
N LYS A 288 -15.45 16.39 -6.77
CA LYS A 288 -15.82 17.34 -5.72
C LYS A 288 -16.99 16.79 -4.90
N LYS A 289 -16.89 16.89 -3.58
CA LYS A 289 -18.00 16.53 -2.68
C LYS A 289 -19.19 17.44 -2.99
N TRP A 290 -20.36 16.83 -3.19
CA TRP A 290 -21.56 17.55 -3.61
C TRP A 290 -22.66 17.53 -2.55
N LYS A 291 -23.25 16.36 -2.29
CA LYS A 291 -24.34 16.19 -1.31
C LYS A 291 -23.94 15.13 -0.28
N LYS A 292 -24.41 15.28 0.96
CA LYS A 292 -24.14 14.36 2.06
C LYS A 292 -25.44 14.07 2.82
N LYS A 293 -25.68 12.81 3.15
CA LYS A 293 -26.72 12.37 4.10
C LYS A 293 -26.15 11.32 5.04
N THR A 294 -26.72 11.20 6.23
CA THR A 294 -26.24 10.29 7.28
C THR A 294 -27.42 9.57 7.91
N THR A 295 -27.23 8.32 8.32
CA THR A 295 -28.24 7.54 9.04
C THR A 295 -28.31 7.92 10.51
N SER A 296 -29.29 7.36 11.21
CA SER A 296 -29.26 7.24 12.67
C SER A 296 -28.07 6.39 13.13
N VAL A 297 -27.63 6.63 14.38
CA VAL A 297 -26.59 5.85 15.07
C VAL A 297 -27.23 4.65 15.73
N LYS A 298 -26.69 3.46 15.52
CA LYS A 298 -27.10 2.23 16.21
C LYS A 298 -26.06 1.92 17.28
N LYS A 299 -26.49 1.76 18.53
CA LYS A 299 -25.56 1.62 19.65
C LYS A 299 -25.14 0.16 19.88
N ASN A 300 -23.88 -0.04 20.26
CA ASN A 300 -23.29 -1.28 20.74
C ASN A 300 -23.64 -2.50 19.88
N THR A 301 -23.35 -2.45 18.58
CA THR A 301 -23.64 -3.54 17.64
C THR A 301 -22.63 -3.60 16.48
N LEU A 302 -22.25 -4.82 16.08
CA LEU A 302 -21.47 -5.07 14.86
C LEU A 302 -22.34 -5.53 13.68
N SER A 303 -23.65 -5.67 13.90
CA SER A 303 -24.63 -6.02 12.87
C SER A 303 -25.84 -5.08 12.92
N PRO A 304 -25.67 -3.78 12.59
CA PRO A 304 -26.73 -2.80 12.67
C PRO A 304 -27.77 -2.95 11.55
N TYR A 305 -29.05 -2.79 11.91
CA TYR A 305 -30.17 -2.64 10.97
C TYR A 305 -30.62 -1.17 10.92
N PHE A 306 -30.56 -0.56 9.72
CA PHE A 306 -30.88 0.86 9.49
C PHE A 306 -32.26 1.03 8.85
N ASN A 307 -32.46 0.44 7.66
CA ASN A 307 -33.64 0.63 6.81
C ASN A 307 -33.99 2.12 6.55
N GLU A 308 -32.99 2.91 6.16
CA GLU A 308 -33.12 4.36 5.96
C GLU A 308 -32.96 4.74 4.49
N VAL A 309 -33.91 5.54 3.97
CA VAL A 309 -33.96 5.93 2.54
C VAL A 309 -33.41 7.33 2.35
N PHE A 310 -32.48 7.47 1.41
CA PHE A 310 -31.92 8.74 0.96
C PHE A 310 -32.25 8.97 -0.51
N VAL A 311 -32.92 10.09 -0.79
CA VAL A 311 -33.18 10.53 -2.16
C VAL A 311 -32.27 11.69 -2.52
N PHE A 312 -31.70 11.61 -3.72
CA PHE A 312 -30.87 12.63 -4.33
C PHE A 312 -31.32 12.95 -5.74
N GLU A 313 -31.28 14.22 -6.09
CA GLU A 313 -31.50 14.70 -7.44
C GLU A 313 -30.17 14.73 -8.20
N VAL A 314 -30.09 13.88 -9.23
CA VAL A 314 -28.97 13.68 -10.16
C VAL A 314 -29.54 13.61 -11.59
N PRO A 315 -29.39 14.70 -12.37
CA PRO A 315 -29.78 14.70 -13.78
C PRO A 315 -29.10 13.58 -14.57
N PHE A 316 -29.78 13.03 -15.57
CA PHE A 316 -29.24 11.93 -16.37
C PHE A 316 -27.94 12.30 -17.08
N SER A 317 -27.80 13.56 -17.51
CA SER A 317 -26.56 14.08 -18.11
C SER A 317 -25.34 14.02 -17.17
N GLN A 318 -25.55 13.96 -15.85
CA GLN A 318 -24.49 13.95 -14.85
C GLN A 318 -24.21 12.56 -14.28
N ILE A 319 -25.10 11.58 -14.47
CA ILE A 319 -25.04 10.28 -13.77
C ILE A 319 -23.72 9.52 -14.00
N GLN A 320 -23.11 9.67 -15.17
CA GLN A 320 -21.83 9.03 -15.52
C GLN A 320 -20.63 9.61 -14.75
N ASN A 321 -20.75 10.85 -14.29
CA ASN A 321 -19.71 11.59 -13.58
C ASN A 321 -19.93 11.65 -12.06
N VAL A 322 -20.97 10.95 -11.59
CA VAL A 322 -21.32 10.86 -10.18
C VAL A 322 -20.76 9.58 -9.59
N ASP A 323 -20.14 9.71 -8.42
CA ASP A 323 -19.79 8.60 -7.55
C ASP A 323 -20.60 8.70 -6.25
N VAL A 324 -21.23 7.60 -5.84
CA VAL A 324 -21.87 7.44 -4.55
C VAL A 324 -20.89 6.77 -3.60
N VAL A 325 -20.45 7.49 -2.58
CA VAL A 325 -19.54 7.00 -1.56
C VAL A 325 -20.32 6.68 -0.30
N ILE A 326 -20.26 5.41 0.11
CA ILE A 326 -20.87 4.92 1.34
C ILE A 326 -19.74 4.64 2.32
N SER A 327 -19.81 5.27 3.49
CA SER A 327 -18.82 5.10 4.55
C SER A 327 -19.51 4.76 5.85
N VAL A 328 -19.06 3.70 6.51
CA VAL A 328 -19.50 3.27 7.83
C VAL A 328 -18.54 3.85 8.85
N TRP A 329 -19.09 4.47 9.88
CA TRP A 329 -18.36 5.16 10.93
C TRP A 329 -18.80 4.65 12.28
N ASP A 330 -17.87 4.64 13.21
CA ASP A 330 -18.15 4.45 14.61
C ASP A 330 -18.39 5.82 15.28
N HIS A 331 -19.39 5.88 16.16
CA HIS A 331 -19.76 7.11 16.85
C HIS A 331 -19.28 7.07 18.30
N ASP A 332 -18.24 7.84 18.57
CA ASP A 332 -17.71 7.97 19.91
C ASP A 332 -18.35 9.15 20.65
N LYS A 333 -18.74 8.94 21.91
CA LYS A 333 -19.28 10.02 22.74
C LYS A 333 -18.22 11.01 23.23
N VAL A 334 -16.99 10.53 23.40
CA VAL A 334 -15.89 11.28 24.05
C VAL A 334 -14.77 11.57 23.05
N THR A 335 -14.43 10.59 22.21
CA THR A 335 -13.41 10.71 21.17
C THR A 335 -14.02 11.15 19.84
N LYS A 336 -13.16 11.29 18.83
CA LYS A 336 -13.60 11.67 17.49
C LYS A 336 -14.01 10.41 16.72
N ASN A 337 -15.23 10.40 16.20
CA ASN A 337 -15.77 9.37 15.31
C ASN A 337 -14.73 8.81 14.32
N GLU A 338 -14.48 7.51 14.39
CA GLU A 338 -13.53 6.79 13.55
C GLU A 338 -14.24 6.14 12.35
N PRO A 339 -13.64 6.16 11.13
CA PRO A 339 -14.20 5.43 10.00
C PRO A 339 -13.89 3.93 10.14
N ILE A 340 -14.93 3.10 10.13
CA ILE A 340 -14.79 1.63 10.12
C ILE A 340 -14.34 1.19 8.72
N GLY A 341 -15.07 1.62 7.69
CA GLY A 341 -14.83 1.19 6.33
C GLY A 341 -15.60 2.01 5.32
N LYS A 342 -15.22 1.87 4.05
CA LYS A 342 -15.70 2.72 2.99
C LYS A 342 -15.78 1.96 1.67
N LEU A 343 -16.67 2.40 0.80
CA LEU A 343 -16.74 1.97 -0.59
C LEU A 343 -17.31 3.10 -1.45
N PHE A 344 -17.19 2.96 -2.76
CA PHE A 344 -17.85 3.84 -3.71
C PHE A 344 -18.44 3.07 -4.89
N LEU A 345 -19.52 3.61 -5.44
CA LEU A 345 -20.17 3.14 -6.65
C LEU A 345 -20.17 4.26 -7.68
N GLY A 346 -20.07 3.91 -8.96
CA GLY A 346 -20.00 4.86 -10.06
C GLY A 346 -19.40 4.19 -11.28
N CYS A 347 -19.39 4.88 -12.42
CA CYS A 347 -18.81 4.35 -13.66
C CYS A 347 -17.30 4.08 -13.59
N ARG A 348 -16.63 4.59 -12.53
CA ARG A 348 -15.19 4.41 -12.29
C ARG A 348 -14.88 3.33 -11.25
N ALA A 349 -15.91 2.75 -10.63
CA ALA A 349 -15.73 1.64 -9.72
C ALA A 349 -15.25 0.40 -10.49
N THR A 350 -14.81 -0.63 -9.78
CA THR A 350 -14.43 -1.93 -10.36
C THR A 350 -15.21 -3.05 -9.68
N GLY A 351 -15.18 -4.27 -10.25
CA GLY A 351 -15.76 -5.45 -9.63
C GLY A 351 -17.25 -5.34 -9.30
N ASN A 352 -17.62 -5.75 -8.09
CA ASN A 352 -19.01 -5.81 -7.64
C ASN A 352 -19.68 -4.42 -7.57
N GLN A 353 -18.94 -3.38 -7.19
CA GLN A 353 -19.45 -2.01 -7.10
C GLN A 353 -19.85 -1.46 -8.48
N LEU A 354 -19.04 -1.73 -9.52
CA LEU A 354 -19.38 -1.36 -10.90
C LEU A 354 -20.59 -2.15 -11.41
N ARG A 355 -20.65 -3.45 -11.10
CA ARG A 355 -21.77 -4.31 -11.47
C ARG A 355 -23.08 -3.78 -10.87
N HIS A 356 -23.11 -3.50 -9.58
CA HIS A 356 -24.31 -2.93 -8.92
C HIS A 356 -24.77 -1.63 -9.58
N TRP A 357 -23.82 -0.75 -9.90
CA TRP A 357 -24.10 0.51 -10.58
C TRP A 357 -24.66 0.32 -11.99
N SER A 358 -24.05 -0.59 -12.76
CA SER A 358 -24.49 -0.94 -14.12
C SER A 358 -25.88 -1.57 -14.12
N ASP A 359 -26.14 -2.48 -13.19
CA ASP A 359 -27.44 -3.15 -13.04
C ASP A 359 -28.53 -2.14 -12.68
N MET A 360 -28.23 -1.16 -11.82
CA MET A 360 -29.16 -0.07 -11.46
C MET A 360 -29.52 0.77 -12.70
N LEU A 361 -28.54 1.12 -13.54
CA LEU A 361 -28.79 1.91 -14.76
C LEU A 361 -29.55 1.12 -15.82
N SER A 362 -29.28 -0.19 -15.93
CA SER A 362 -29.92 -1.09 -16.90
C SER A 362 -31.36 -1.45 -16.52
N ASN A 363 -31.70 -1.37 -15.23
CA ASN A 363 -33.03 -1.67 -14.71
C ASN A 363 -33.69 -0.40 -14.11
N PRO A 364 -34.03 0.60 -14.95
CA PRO A 364 -34.59 1.85 -14.46
C PRO A 364 -35.88 1.57 -13.67
N ARG A 365 -36.06 2.26 -12.55
CA ARG A 365 -37.22 2.16 -11.64
C ARG A 365 -37.30 0.90 -10.76
N ARG A 366 -36.41 -0.09 -10.89
CA ARG A 366 -36.35 -1.23 -9.96
C ARG A 366 -35.30 -1.00 -8.88
N PRO A 367 -35.65 -1.11 -7.58
CA PRO A 367 -34.64 -1.14 -6.53
C PRO A 367 -33.87 -2.45 -6.60
N LEU A 368 -32.53 -2.36 -6.60
CA LEU A 368 -31.63 -3.51 -6.55
C LEU A 368 -30.87 -3.45 -5.24
N ALA A 369 -30.96 -4.50 -4.42
CA ALA A 369 -30.24 -4.63 -3.15
C ALA A 369 -29.08 -5.60 -3.32
N GLN A 370 -27.89 -5.22 -2.87
CA GLN A 370 -26.70 -6.06 -2.91
C GLN A 370 -25.81 -5.84 -1.68
N TRP A 371 -25.12 -6.90 -1.29
CA TRP A 371 -24.06 -6.87 -0.29
C TRP A 371 -22.75 -6.40 -0.91
N HIS A 372 -22.00 -5.59 -0.17
CA HIS A 372 -20.67 -5.13 -0.52
C HIS A 372 -19.74 -5.21 0.67
N SER A 373 -18.53 -5.74 0.44
CA SER A 373 -17.45 -5.73 1.43
C SER A 373 -16.86 -4.33 1.57
N LEU A 374 -16.61 -3.91 2.80
CA LEU A 374 -16.03 -2.62 3.11
C LEU A 374 -14.52 -2.64 2.86
N GLN A 375 -13.98 -1.53 2.34
CA GLN A 375 -12.56 -1.34 2.08
C GLN A 375 -11.97 -0.28 3.01
N PRO A 376 -10.65 -0.31 3.25
CA PRO A 376 -9.97 0.71 4.04
C PRO A 376 -10.24 2.12 3.46
N PRO A 377 -10.60 3.11 4.29
CA PRO A 377 -10.93 4.46 3.82
C PRO A 377 -9.87 5.08 2.92
N ASP A 378 -8.58 4.88 3.23
CA ASP A 378 -7.45 5.44 2.48
C ASP A 378 -7.35 4.88 1.05
N VAL A 379 -7.66 3.59 0.88
CA VAL A 379 -7.66 2.93 -0.44
C VAL A 379 -8.74 3.53 -1.32
N VAL A 380 -9.94 3.73 -0.76
CA VAL A 380 -11.08 4.31 -1.47
C VAL A 380 -10.85 5.79 -1.78
N ASP A 381 -10.32 6.56 -0.83
CA ASP A 381 -10.03 7.99 -1.05
C ASP A 381 -8.95 8.21 -2.11
N LYS A 382 -7.94 7.34 -2.14
CA LYS A 382 -6.92 7.33 -3.22
C LYS A 382 -7.53 6.98 -4.57
N ALA A 383 -8.43 5.99 -4.63
CA ALA A 383 -9.12 5.60 -5.87
C ALA A 383 -10.01 6.74 -6.41
N LEU A 384 -10.65 7.50 -5.53
CA LEU A 384 -11.48 8.66 -5.88
C LEU A 384 -10.64 9.90 -6.27
N GLY A 385 -9.32 9.88 -6.04
CA GLY A 385 -8.45 11.03 -6.29
C GLY A 385 -8.81 12.25 -5.43
N LEU A 386 -9.39 12.02 -4.24
CA LEU A 386 -9.71 13.08 -3.30
C LEU A 386 -8.40 13.54 -2.65
N LYS A 387 -8.10 14.84 -2.74
CA LYS A 387 -6.92 15.40 -2.06
C LYS A 387 -7.03 15.11 -0.57
N SER A 388 -6.10 14.34 -0.02
CA SER A 388 -5.89 14.25 1.41
C SER A 388 -5.59 15.67 1.91
N HIS A 389 -6.39 16.20 2.83
CA HIS A 389 -5.96 17.36 3.60
C HIS A 389 -4.69 16.92 4.32
N LEU A 390 -3.51 17.34 3.83
CA LEU A 390 -2.29 17.20 4.60
C LEU A 390 -2.55 17.88 5.95
N LYS A 391 -2.51 17.11 7.03
CA LYS A 391 -2.32 17.71 8.35
C LYS A 391 -0.92 18.30 8.33
N LEU A 392 -0.84 19.62 8.23
CA LEU A 392 0.40 20.34 8.47
C LEU A 392 0.87 19.96 9.88
N PRO A 393 2.14 19.57 10.06
CA PRO A 393 2.68 19.36 11.40
C PRO A 393 2.57 20.68 12.16
N LEU A 394 1.93 20.64 13.33
CA LEU A 394 1.94 21.76 14.25
C LEU A 394 3.39 21.98 14.72
N PRO A 395 3.87 23.22 14.80
CA PRO A 395 5.20 23.49 15.33
C PRO A 395 5.29 23.06 16.80
N PRO A 396 6.45 22.56 17.25
CA PRO A 396 6.67 22.28 18.67
C PRO A 396 6.50 23.58 19.47
N ARG A 397 5.79 23.50 20.60
CA ARG A 397 5.67 24.58 21.57
C ARG A 397 6.96 24.80 22.34
#